data_AF-A0A945DFS6-F1
#
_entry.id   AF-A0A945DFS6-F1
#
_cell.length_a   1.000
_cell.length_b   1.000
_cell.length_c   1.000
_cell.angle_alpha   90.00
_cell.angle_beta   90.00
_cell.angle_gamma   90.00
#
_symmetry.space_group_name_H-M   'P 1'
#
loop_
_entity.id
_entity.type
_entity.pdbx_description
1 polymer ?
#
loop_
_entity_poly.entity_id
_entity_poly.type
_entity_poly.pdbx_seq_one_letter_code
_entity_poly.pdbx_strand_id
1 'polypeptide(L)'
;MDGKKGLFKVFKDYPIQMCQFHQKMIVKRYITRFPKLEASIELKRICTRLKYSNEVRFTKVLDIWYLKYKDFLNEESINWNTGEITFTHKRLVSAYKSLRTNLSNLFTYKNYSNLSIANTTNDINGGVFSHLKKLAKVHPGILENMKIKIIDEFFYNYNNEL
;
A
#
# COMPACT_ATOMS: atom_id res chain seq x y z
N MET A 1 -5.15 6.34 6.65
CA MET A 1 -5.67 5.11 7.28
C MET A 1 -4.96 3.84 6.79
N ASP A 2 -3.71 3.90 6.33
CA ASP A 2 -3.07 2.69 5.75
C ASP A 2 -2.13 1.99 6.72
N GLY A 3 -2.20 0.66 6.74
CA GLY A 3 -1.23 -0.20 7.42
C GLY A 3 -1.72 -0.92 8.67
N LYS A 4 -2.94 -0.63 9.17
CA LYS A 4 -3.54 -1.37 10.29
C LYS A 4 -4.38 -2.55 9.78
N LYS A 5 -4.00 -3.77 10.16
CA LYS A 5 -4.79 -4.98 9.87
C LYS A 5 -6.20 -4.84 10.44
N GLY A 6 -7.21 -5.26 9.68
CA GLY A 6 -8.61 -5.26 10.12
C GLY A 6 -9.35 -3.92 9.95
N LEU A 7 -8.68 -2.83 9.59
CA LEU A 7 -9.32 -1.52 9.49
C LEU A 7 -10.43 -1.48 8.42
N PHE A 8 -10.17 -2.04 7.23
CA PHE A 8 -11.18 -2.15 6.18
C PHE A 8 -12.37 -3.03 6.58
N LYS A 9 -12.18 -3.96 7.52
CA LYS A 9 -13.26 -4.82 8.02
C LYS A 9 -14.16 -4.07 9.00
N VAL A 10 -13.58 -3.25 9.86
CA VAL A 10 -14.32 -2.46 10.87
C VAL A 10 -15.13 -1.35 10.21
N PHE A 11 -14.55 -0.66 9.23
CA PHE A 11 -15.19 0.49 8.58
C PHE A 11 -15.83 0.12 7.22
N LYS A 12 -16.25 -1.14 7.04
CA LYS A 12 -16.78 -1.65 5.76
C LYS A 12 -17.97 -0.86 5.21
N ASP A 13 -18.73 -0.21 6.09
CA ASP A 13 -19.93 0.55 5.77
C ASP A 13 -19.61 2.00 5.35
N TYR A 14 -18.34 2.40 5.43
CA TYR A 14 -17.87 3.72 5.01
C TYR A 14 -16.99 3.63 3.75
N PRO A 15 -17.00 4.66 2.89
CA PRO A 15 -16.11 4.71 1.74
C PRO A 15 -14.67 4.93 2.19
N ILE A 16 -13.88 3.86 2.24
CA ILE A 16 -12.46 3.92 2.59
C ILE A 16 -11.60 3.92 1.33
N GLN A 17 -10.64 4.84 1.28
CA GLN A 17 -9.58 4.84 0.26
C GLN A 17 -8.31 4.17 0.80
N MET A 18 -7.84 3.13 0.10
CA MET A 18 -6.46 2.64 0.20
C MET A 18 -5.57 3.61 -0.58
N CYS A 19 -4.59 4.23 0.09
CA CYS A 19 -3.68 5.15 -0.59
C CYS A 19 -2.90 4.43 -1.70
N GLN A 20 -2.98 4.95 -2.92
CA GLN A 20 -2.31 4.36 -4.08
C GLN A 20 -0.78 4.39 -3.93
N PHE A 21 -0.22 5.34 -3.18
CA PHE A 21 1.20 5.36 -2.85
C PHE A 21 1.59 4.18 -1.95
N HIS A 22 0.83 3.93 -0.88
CA HIS A 22 1.10 2.78 -0.01
C HIS A 22 0.92 1.46 -0.75
N GLN A 23 -0.11 1.33 -1.59
CA GLN A 23 -0.26 0.14 -2.43
C GLN A 23 0.96 -0.07 -3.34
N LYS A 24 1.49 0.99 -3.97
CA LYS A 24 2.73 0.93 -4.75
C LYS A 24 3.93 0.49 -3.90
N MET A 25 4.02 0.94 -2.64
CA MET A 25 5.08 0.52 -1.72
C MET A 25 4.95 -0.94 -1.30
N ILE A 26 3.73 -1.45 -1.10
CA ILE A 26 3.47 -2.88 -0.82
C ILE A 26 3.96 -3.73 -2.00
N VAL A 27 3.57 -3.38 -3.22
CA VAL A 27 4.01 -4.10 -4.43
C VAL A 27 5.53 -4.05 -4.56
N LYS A 28 6.15 -2.87 -4.42
CA LYS A 28 7.61 -2.69 -4.48
C LYS A 28 8.35 -3.49 -3.41
N ARG A 29 7.79 -3.62 -2.20
CA ARG A 29 8.36 -4.45 -1.14
C ARG A 29 8.44 -5.92 -1.57
N TYR A 30 7.42 -6.43 -2.24
CA TYR A 30 7.39 -7.82 -2.69
C TYR A 30 8.29 -8.08 -3.91
N ILE A 31 8.12 -7.33 -5.01
CA ILE A 31 8.82 -7.60 -6.29
C ILE A 31 10.18 -6.89 -6.43
N THR A 32 10.59 -6.11 -5.42
CA THR A 32 11.80 -5.26 -5.38
C THR A 32 11.77 -4.05 -6.32
N ARG A 33 12.79 -3.18 -6.24
CA ARG A 33 12.92 -1.99 -7.10
C ARG A 33 13.27 -2.36 -8.55
N PHE A 34 14.04 -3.42 -8.76
CA PHE A 34 14.53 -3.86 -10.07
C PHE A 34 14.26 -5.36 -10.24
N PRO A 35 12.99 -5.75 -10.46
CA PRO A 35 12.66 -7.15 -10.69
C PRO A 35 13.34 -7.67 -11.96
N LYS A 36 13.81 -8.92 -11.92
CA LYS A 36 14.40 -9.62 -13.08
C LYS A 36 13.37 -10.48 -13.82
N LEU A 37 12.40 -11.04 -13.11
CA LEU A 37 11.35 -11.87 -13.69
C LEU A 37 10.40 -11.02 -14.56
N GLU A 38 10.09 -11.49 -15.77
CA GLU A 38 9.18 -10.82 -16.70
C GLU A 38 7.82 -10.53 -16.06
N ALA A 39 7.22 -11.54 -15.41
CA ALA A 39 5.96 -11.40 -14.69
C ALA A 39 5.98 -10.28 -13.65
N SER A 40 7.10 -10.15 -12.92
CA SER A 40 7.28 -9.09 -11.93
C SER A 40 7.48 -7.71 -12.59
N ILE A 41 8.20 -7.64 -13.70
CA ILE A 41 8.40 -6.40 -14.47
C ILE A 41 7.06 -5.89 -15.01
N GLU A 42 6.25 -6.77 -15.59
CA GLU A 42 4.92 -6.43 -16.08
C GLU A 42 3.98 -5.98 -14.96
N LEU A 43 3.91 -6.73 -13.85
CA LEU A 43 3.08 -6.34 -12.70
C LEU A 43 3.48 -4.96 -12.16
N LYS A 44 4.79 -4.67 -12.12
CA LYS A 44 5.30 -3.35 -11.75
C LYS A 44 4.79 -2.26 -12.70
N ARG A 45 4.83 -2.50 -14.02
CA ARG A 45 4.32 -1.55 -15.04
C ARG A 45 2.81 -1.32 -14.92
N ILE A 46 2.04 -2.33 -14.57
CA ILE A 46 0.61 -2.20 -14.27
C ILE A 46 0.43 -1.29 -13.04
N CYS A 47 1.17 -1.58 -11.98
CA CYS A 47 1.10 -0.82 -10.73
C CYS A 47 1.51 0.65 -10.89
N THR A 48 2.49 1.00 -11.74
CA THR A 48 2.87 2.41 -11.97
C THR A 48 1.72 3.22 -12.57
N ARG A 49 0.91 2.61 -13.44
CA ARG A 49 -0.26 3.20 -14.11
C ARG A 49 -1.49 3.37 -13.20
N LEU A 50 -1.46 2.85 -11.98
CA LEU A 50 -2.58 2.91 -11.01
C LEU A 50 -3.20 4.31 -10.87
N LYS A 51 -2.37 5.37 -10.79
CA LYS A 51 -2.82 6.77 -10.65
C LYS A 51 -3.70 7.24 -11.83
N TYR A 52 -3.41 6.75 -13.03
CA TYR A 52 -4.02 7.21 -14.27
C TYR A 52 -5.16 6.31 -14.74
N SER A 53 -5.44 5.21 -14.03
CA SER A 53 -6.49 4.26 -14.35
C SER A 53 -7.79 4.54 -13.59
N ASN A 54 -8.86 3.85 -13.98
CA ASN A 54 -10.04 3.63 -13.14
C ASN A 54 -10.12 2.14 -12.76
N GLU A 55 -11.07 1.80 -11.89
CA GLU A 55 -11.26 0.45 -11.36
C GLU A 55 -11.47 -0.58 -12.47
N VAL A 56 -12.39 -0.33 -13.40
CA VAL A 56 -12.70 -1.25 -14.50
C VAL A 56 -11.49 -1.54 -15.37
N ARG A 57 -10.81 -0.49 -15.85
CA ARG A 57 -9.61 -0.62 -16.71
C ARG A 57 -8.47 -1.31 -15.98
N PHE A 58 -8.26 -0.96 -14.71
CA PHE A 58 -7.18 -1.55 -13.92
C PHE A 58 -7.42 -3.03 -13.66
N THR A 59 -8.67 -3.39 -13.31
CA THR A 59 -9.11 -4.77 -13.09
C THR A 59 -8.88 -5.60 -14.34
N LYS A 60 -9.34 -5.13 -15.51
CA LYS A 60 -9.17 -5.84 -16.79
C LYS A 60 -7.69 -6.10 -17.11
N VAL A 61 -6.83 -5.10 -16.96
CA VAL A 61 -5.39 -5.25 -17.22
C VAL A 61 -4.75 -6.22 -16.22
N LEU A 62 -5.16 -6.18 -14.95
CA LEU A 62 -4.67 -7.08 -13.91
C LEU A 62 -5.14 -8.53 -14.13
N ASP A 63 -6.36 -8.73 -14.62
CA ASP A 63 -6.92 -10.04 -14.98
C ASP A 63 -6.18 -10.65 -16.17
N ILE A 64 -5.93 -9.86 -17.22
CA ILE A 64 -5.14 -10.29 -18.39
C ILE A 64 -3.74 -10.75 -17.95
N TRP A 65 -3.09 -9.97 -17.07
CA TRP A 65 -1.79 -10.36 -16.51
C TRP A 65 -1.87 -11.64 -15.69
N TYR A 66 -2.91 -11.81 -14.86
CA TYR A 66 -3.09 -13.02 -14.07
C TYR A 66 -3.29 -14.24 -14.98
N LEU A 67 -4.10 -14.14 -16.03
CA LEU A 67 -4.29 -15.22 -17.00
C LEU A 67 -3.00 -15.59 -17.70
N LYS A 68 -2.19 -14.60 -18.12
CA LYS A 68 -0.88 -14.83 -18.77
C LYS A 68 0.09 -15.62 -17.88
N TYR A 69 0.11 -15.36 -16.58
CA TYR A 69 1.08 -15.95 -15.64
C TYR A 69 0.44 -16.92 -14.64
N LYS A 70 -0.78 -17.39 -14.89
CA LYS A 70 -1.54 -18.20 -13.91
C LYS A 70 -0.77 -19.44 -13.49
N ASP A 71 -0.28 -20.20 -14.46
CA ASP A 71 0.44 -21.45 -14.21
C ASP A 71 1.76 -21.19 -13.48
N PHE A 72 2.51 -20.17 -13.92
CA PHE A 72 3.72 -19.70 -13.25
C PHE A 72 3.48 -19.29 -11.78
N LEU A 73 2.36 -18.60 -11.49
CA LEU A 73 2.03 -18.21 -10.11
C LEU A 73 1.61 -19.38 -9.22
N ASN A 74 1.10 -20.45 -9.83
CA ASN A 74 0.66 -21.66 -9.15
C ASN A 74 1.79 -22.70 -9.04
N GLU A 75 2.99 -22.42 -9.55
CA GLU A 75 4.17 -23.27 -9.31
C GLU A 75 4.41 -23.42 -7.80
N GLU A 76 4.59 -24.65 -7.38
CA GLU A 76 4.85 -25.03 -6.00
C GLU A 76 6.24 -25.67 -5.88
N SER A 77 6.89 -25.39 -4.76
CA SER A 77 8.17 -25.99 -4.38
C SER A 77 8.02 -26.65 -3.02
N ILE A 78 8.60 -27.84 -2.93
CA ILE A 78 8.63 -28.63 -1.70
C ILE A 78 9.94 -28.34 -0.97
N ASN A 79 9.86 -28.00 0.30
CA ASN A 79 11.04 -27.92 1.15
C ASN A 79 11.46 -29.34 1.55
N TRP A 80 12.60 -29.81 1.04
CA TRP A 80 13.10 -31.18 1.30
C TRP A 80 13.35 -31.48 2.79
N ASN A 81 13.61 -30.46 3.61
CA ASN A 81 13.90 -30.64 5.03
C ASN A 81 12.63 -30.70 5.89
N THR A 82 11.55 -30.01 5.49
CA THR A 82 10.31 -29.90 6.28
C THR A 82 9.10 -30.58 5.63
N GLY A 83 9.20 -30.97 4.36
CA GLY A 83 8.09 -31.48 3.56
C GLY A 83 7.05 -30.42 3.18
N GLU A 84 7.24 -29.15 3.57
CA GLU A 84 6.26 -28.09 3.35
C GLU A 84 6.18 -27.67 1.88
N ILE A 85 4.96 -27.61 1.36
CA ILE A 85 4.66 -27.13 0.01
C ILE A 85 4.40 -25.62 0.07
N THR A 86 5.12 -24.85 -0.75
CA THR A 86 4.93 -23.40 -0.86
C THR A 86 5.00 -22.93 -2.30
N PHE A 87 4.30 -21.82 -2.62
CA PHE A 87 4.45 -21.19 -3.93
C PHE A 87 5.91 -20.83 -4.21
N THR A 88 6.45 -21.30 -5.34
CA THR A 88 7.80 -20.98 -5.80
C THR A 88 8.01 -19.46 -5.85
N HIS A 89 7.01 -18.74 -6.37
CA HIS A 89 7.04 -17.28 -6.51
C HIS A 89 6.22 -16.55 -5.44
N LYS A 90 6.28 -17.01 -4.18
CA LYS A 90 5.49 -16.50 -3.03
C LYS A 90 5.42 -14.97 -2.93
N ARG A 91 6.52 -14.27 -3.22
CA ARG A 91 6.58 -12.80 -3.19
C ARG A 91 5.72 -12.18 -4.30
N LEU A 92 5.82 -12.67 -5.53
CA LEU A 92 5.01 -12.18 -6.65
C LEU A 92 3.53 -12.48 -6.42
N VAL A 93 3.19 -13.69 -5.95
CA VAL A 93 1.84 -14.06 -5.55
C VAL A 93 1.29 -13.09 -4.49
N SER A 94 2.10 -12.75 -3.48
CA SER A 94 1.71 -11.79 -2.43
C SER A 94 1.50 -10.37 -2.99
N ALA A 95 2.34 -9.95 -3.95
CA ALA A 95 2.17 -8.66 -4.62
C ALA A 95 0.84 -8.59 -5.38
N TYR A 96 0.54 -9.61 -6.18
CA TYR A 96 -0.72 -9.72 -6.91
C TYR A 96 -1.93 -9.76 -5.97
N LYS A 97 -1.91 -10.64 -4.96
CA LYS A 97 -2.99 -10.75 -3.95
C LYS A 97 -3.24 -9.42 -3.27
N SER A 98 -2.20 -8.66 -2.91
CA SER A 98 -2.38 -7.34 -2.31
C SER A 98 -3.12 -6.34 -3.20
N LEU A 99 -2.91 -6.39 -4.52
CA LEU A 99 -3.63 -5.54 -5.47
C LEU A 99 -5.09 -5.98 -5.58
N ARG A 100 -5.35 -7.29 -5.62
CA ARG A 100 -6.72 -7.85 -5.68
C ARG A 100 -7.52 -7.55 -4.42
N THR A 101 -6.95 -7.79 -3.24
CA THR A 101 -7.64 -7.57 -1.96
C THR A 101 -8.02 -6.11 -1.75
N ASN A 102 -7.18 -5.18 -2.21
CA ASN A 102 -7.42 -3.75 -2.02
C ASN A 102 -8.15 -3.08 -3.20
N LEU A 103 -8.47 -3.84 -4.26
CA LEU A 103 -8.89 -3.31 -5.57
C LEU A 103 -10.05 -2.30 -5.47
N SER A 104 -11.12 -2.68 -4.76
CA SER A 104 -12.30 -1.82 -4.54
C SER A 104 -11.95 -0.52 -3.83
N ASN A 105 -10.99 -0.58 -2.90
CA ASN A 105 -10.59 0.55 -2.08
C ASN A 105 -9.54 1.45 -2.76
N LEU A 106 -8.96 1.03 -3.89
CA LEU A 106 -7.95 1.83 -4.61
C LEU A 106 -8.56 2.97 -5.44
N PHE A 107 -9.85 2.90 -5.72
CA PHE A 107 -10.57 3.82 -6.59
C PHE A 107 -11.78 4.48 -5.91
N THR A 108 -11.98 4.30 -4.61
CA THR A 108 -13.03 4.94 -3.82
C THR A 108 -13.09 6.45 -4.06
N TYR A 109 -11.94 7.12 -4.17
CA TYR A 109 -11.87 8.56 -4.47
C TYR A 109 -12.51 8.97 -5.80
N LYS A 110 -12.56 8.07 -6.79
CA LYS A 110 -13.24 8.30 -8.07
C LYS A 110 -14.71 7.92 -8.00
N ASN A 111 -15.02 6.82 -7.31
CA ASN A 111 -16.39 6.31 -7.20
C ASN A 111 -17.26 7.21 -6.32
N TYR A 112 -16.66 7.91 -5.35
CA TYR A 112 -17.30 8.84 -4.43
C TYR A 112 -16.69 10.25 -4.59
N SER A 113 -16.70 10.79 -5.81
CA SER A 113 -16.07 12.09 -6.12
C SER A 113 -16.68 13.25 -5.34
N ASN A 114 -17.92 13.11 -4.87
CA ASN A 114 -18.63 14.08 -4.04
C ASN A 114 -18.06 14.20 -2.60
N LEU A 115 -17.27 13.22 -2.15
CA LEU A 115 -16.70 13.20 -0.80
C LEU A 115 -15.27 13.78 -0.73
N SER A 116 -14.75 14.33 -1.83
CA SER A 116 -13.43 14.98 -1.90
C SER A 116 -12.28 14.14 -1.30
N ILE A 117 -12.38 12.81 -1.40
CA ILE A 117 -11.37 11.91 -0.86
C ILE A 117 -10.10 12.01 -1.72
N ALA A 118 -8.94 12.19 -1.11
CA ALA A 118 -7.67 12.18 -1.84
C ALA A 118 -7.25 10.74 -2.19
N ASN A 119 -6.71 10.52 -3.40
CA ASN A 119 -6.20 9.19 -3.82
C ASN A 119 -4.89 8.80 -3.13
N THR A 120 -4.20 9.77 -2.55
CA THR A 120 -2.97 9.59 -1.78
C THR A 120 -3.01 10.41 -0.50
N THR A 121 -2.35 9.95 0.55
CA THR A 121 -2.19 10.66 1.82
C THR A 121 -0.86 11.42 1.88
N ASN A 122 -0.33 11.87 0.74
CA ASN A 122 1.00 12.47 0.64
C ASN A 122 1.10 13.78 1.43
N ASP A 123 0.05 14.60 1.45
CA ASP A 123 0.06 15.88 2.17
C ASP A 123 0.23 15.65 3.69
N ILE A 124 -0.42 14.60 4.20
CA ILE A 124 -0.31 14.21 5.61
C ILE A 124 1.03 13.52 5.89
N ASN A 125 1.39 12.50 5.10
CA ASN A 125 2.58 11.67 5.36
C ASN A 125 3.90 12.36 5.03
N GLY A 126 3.92 13.07 3.91
CA GLY A 126 5.07 13.76 3.35
C GLY A 126 5.19 15.20 3.84
N GLY A 127 4.08 15.85 4.19
CA GLY A 127 4.08 17.15 4.87
C GLY A 127 4.16 17.00 6.38
N VAL A 128 2.99 16.97 7.03
CA VAL A 128 2.82 17.08 8.49
C VAL A 128 3.65 16.03 9.25
N PHE A 129 3.51 14.75 8.90
CA PHE A 129 4.20 13.67 9.62
C PHE A 129 5.69 13.59 9.31
N SER A 130 6.17 14.13 8.19
CA SER A 130 7.60 14.13 7.90
C SER A 130 8.33 15.14 8.80
N HIS A 131 7.72 16.30 9.04
CA HIS A 131 8.22 17.30 9.97
C HIS A 131 8.22 16.78 11.40
N LEU A 132 7.08 16.23 11.86
CA LEU A 132 6.97 15.62 13.19
C LEU A 132 8.00 14.51 13.42
N LYS A 133 8.21 13.63 12.44
CA LYS A 133 9.24 12.57 12.52
C LYS A 133 10.65 13.11 12.59
N LYS A 134 10.96 14.26 11.98
CA LYS A 134 12.26 14.90 12.11
C LYS A 134 12.45 15.41 13.53
N LEU A 135 11.47 16.15 14.06
CA LEU A 135 11.47 16.65 15.45
C LEU A 135 11.67 15.51 16.46
N ALA A 136 10.90 14.44 16.33
CA ALA A 136 11.00 13.28 17.23
C ALA A 136 12.31 12.48 17.11
N LYS A 137 13.04 12.60 15.99
CA LYS A 137 14.30 11.89 15.74
C LYS A 137 15.55 12.62 16.18
N VAL A 138 15.47 13.92 16.49
CA VAL A 138 16.63 14.71 16.95
C VAL A 138 17.27 14.08 18.19
N HIS A 139 16.47 13.43 19.06
CA HIS A 139 16.96 12.75 20.25
C HIS A 139 16.50 11.28 20.32
N PRO A 140 17.32 10.30 19.89
CA PRO A 140 16.96 8.88 19.82
C PRO A 140 16.56 8.24 21.16
N GLY A 141 17.04 8.78 22.29
CA GLY A 141 16.76 8.30 23.65
C GLY A 141 15.65 9.06 24.38
N ILE A 142 14.82 9.82 23.67
CA ILE A 142 13.76 10.61 24.31
C ILE A 142 12.71 9.70 24.96
N LEU A 143 12.35 10.03 26.21
CA LEU A 143 11.33 9.32 26.96
C LEU A 143 9.97 9.43 26.26
N GLU A 144 9.13 8.39 26.39
CA GLU A 144 7.85 8.32 25.68
C GLU A 144 6.91 9.48 26.04
N ASN A 145 6.88 9.89 27.31
CA ASN A 145 6.11 11.04 27.78
C ASN A 145 6.54 12.35 27.10
N MET A 146 7.83 12.53 26.83
CA MET A 146 8.35 13.71 26.14
C MET A 146 8.04 13.66 24.64
N LYS A 147 7.98 12.46 24.02
CA LYS A 147 7.47 12.33 22.64
C LYS A 147 6.01 12.76 22.54
N ILE A 148 5.17 12.35 23.50
CA ILE A 148 3.76 12.74 23.54
C ILE A 148 3.65 14.26 23.62
N LYS A 149 4.39 14.92 24.53
CA LYS A 149 4.41 16.39 24.61
C LYS A 149 4.84 17.07 23.31
N ILE A 150 5.86 16.56 22.63
CA ILE A 150 6.31 17.10 21.32
C ILE A 150 5.20 16.96 20.28
N ILE A 151 4.49 15.83 20.28
CA ILE A 151 3.37 15.59 19.36
C ILE A 151 2.22 16.56 19.65
N ASP A 152 1.83 16.71 20.92
CA ASP A 152 0.75 17.60 21.33
C ASP A 152 1.06 19.06 20.99
N GLU A 153 2.26 19.52 21.34
CA GLU A 153 2.74 20.88 21.03
C GLU A 153 2.81 21.13 19.52
N PHE A 154 3.31 20.15 18.75
CA PHE A 154 3.37 20.26 17.29
C PHE A 154 1.98 20.42 16.67
N PHE A 155 0.99 19.65 17.11
CA PHE A 155 -0.37 19.79 16.61
C PHE A 155 -1.08 21.05 17.11
N TYR A 156 -0.81 21.49 18.34
CA TYR A 156 -1.31 22.76 18.85
C TYR A 156 -0.86 23.92 17.97
N ASN A 157 0.45 24.02 17.68
CA ASN A 157 0.98 25.09 16.83
C ASN A 157 0.51 24.98 15.38
N TYR A 158 0.47 23.76 14.82
CA TYR A 158 -0.01 23.54 13.46
C TYR A 158 -1.47 23.99 13.24
N ASN A 159 -2.33 23.86 14.26
CA ASN A 159 -3.73 24.27 14.17
C ASN A 159 -3.95 25.77 14.45
N ASN A 160 -3.01 26.44 15.13
CA ASN A 160 -3.08 27.86 15.47
C ASN A 160 -2.38 28.78 14.44
N GLU A 161 -1.59 28.21 13.52
CA GLU A 161 -0.95 28.93 12.41
C GLU A 161 -1.78 28.91 11.10
N LEU A 162 -3.01 28.35 11.15
CA LEU A 162 -4.03 28.37 10.09
C LEU A 162 -5.12 29.39 10.41
#